data_AF-A0A357ZWZ4-F1
#
_entry.id   AF-A0A357ZWZ4-F1
#
_cell.length_a   1.000
_cell.length_b   1.000
_cell.length_c   1.000
_cell.angle_alpha   90.00
_cell.angle_beta   90.00
_cell.angle_gamma   90.00
#
_symmetry.space_group_name_H-M   'P 1'
#
loop_
_entity.id
_entity.type
_entity.pdbx_description
1 polymer ?
#
loop_
_entity_poly.entity_id
_entity_poly.type
_entity_poly.pdbx_seq_one_letter_code
_entity_poly.pdbx_strand_id
1 'polypeptide(L)' 'VKGENIPEPGIPESFKVLIKEMQALCLNVEVLNTSGAEIEMRELDEDIFRTAEELGIDLSRPERGSDEEDARRQAERG' A
#
# COMPACT_ATOMS: atom_id res chain seq x y z
N VAL A 1 -8.47 -0.47 30.59
CA VAL A 1 -7.59 -0.06 29.48
C VAL A 1 -6.29 -0.84 29.61
N LYS A 2 -5.87 -1.62 28.61
CA LYS A 2 -4.57 -2.30 28.66
C LYS A 2 -3.51 -1.20 28.67
N GLY A 3 -2.77 -1.06 29.78
CA GLY A 3 -1.84 0.05 30.03
C GLY A 3 -0.53 -0.07 29.25
N GLU A 4 -0.61 -0.48 27.99
CA GLU A 4 0.54 -0.54 27.09
C GLU A 4 0.84 0.87 26.57
N ASN A 5 2.12 1.19 26.42
CA ASN A 5 2.52 2.47 25.85
C ASN A 5 2.02 2.57 24.41
N ILE A 6 1.48 3.74 24.06
CA ILE A 6 1.11 4.04 22.67
C ILE A 6 2.39 3.94 21.84
N PRO A 7 2.37 3.22 20.70
CA PRO A 7 3.52 3.15 19.80
C PRO A 7 3.90 4.55 19.32
N GLU A 8 5.17 4.75 18.98
CA GLU A 8 5.60 6.03 18.42
C GLU A 8 4.84 6.33 17.11
N PRO A 9 4.30 7.55 16.97
CA PRO A 9 3.63 7.94 15.73
C PRO A 9 4.63 8.00 14.57
N GLY A 10 4.29 7.34 13.46
CA GLY A 10 5.06 7.38 12.22
C GLY A 10 4.82 8.64 11.38
N ILE A 11 5.24 8.60 10.11
CA ILE A 11 5.03 9.70 9.16
C ILE A 11 3.54 9.80 8.80
N PRO A 12 2.91 10.99 8.90
CA PRO A 12 1.52 11.17 8.53
C PRO A 12 1.26 10.89 7.05
N GLU A 13 0.12 10.25 6.77
CA GLU A 13 -0.29 9.93 5.40
C GLU A 13 -0.44 11.17 4.52
N SER A 14 -0.96 12.27 5.09
CA SER A 14 -1.10 13.55 4.39
C SER A 14 0.25 14.11 3.90
N PHE A 15 1.34 13.84 4.60
CA PHE A 15 2.67 14.25 4.18
C PHE A 15 3.15 13.43 2.97
N LYS A 16 2.90 12.11 2.96
CA LYS A 16 3.21 11.23 1.83
C LYS A 16 2.45 11.67 0.57
N VAL A 17 1.16 11.97 0.71
CA VAL A 17 0.31 12.47 -0.39
C VAL A 17 0.85 13.78 -0.97
N LEU A 18 1.21 14.75 -0.12
CA LEU A 18 1.77 16.03 -0.56
C LEU A 18 3.02 15.84 -1.43
N ILE A 19 3.94 14.96 -1.03
CA ILE A 19 5.16 14.68 -1.81
C ILE A 19 4.80 14.11 -3.19
N LYS A 20 3.83 13.19 -3.25
CA LYS A 20 3.35 12.60 -4.51
C LYS A 20 2.67 13.65 -5.41
N GLU A 21 1.90 14.57 -4.83
CA GLU A 21 1.28 15.67 -5.57
C GLU A 21 2.34 16.62 -6.17
N MET A 22 3.38 16.96 -5.42
CA MET A 22 4.49 17.78 -5.93
C MET A 22 5.27 17.07 -7.03
N GLN A 23 5.53 15.76 -6.87
CA GLN A 23 6.15 14.92 -7.90
C GLN A 23 5.29 14.85 -9.18
N ALA A 24 3.97 14.78 -9.05
CA ALA A 24 3.03 14.80 -10.18
C ALA A 24 3.08 16.12 -10.98
N LEU A 25 3.52 17.21 -10.35
CA LEU A 25 3.79 18.50 -11.00
C LEU A 25 5.20 18.60 -11.60
N CYS A 26 5.93 17.48 -11.69
CA CYS A 26 7.31 17.40 -12.16
C CYS A 26 8.31 18.19 -11.29
N LEU A 27 8.02 18.37 -10.00
CA LEU A 27 8.95 18.96 -9.05
C LEU A 27 9.87 17.89 -8.48
N ASN A 28 11.18 18.17 -8.41
CA ASN A 28 12.11 17.33 -7.66
C ASN A 28 11.96 17.63 -6.17
N VAL A 29 11.55 16.64 -5.39
CA VAL A 29 11.35 16.77 -3.94
C VAL A 29 12.08 15.62 -3.25
N GLU A 30 13.01 15.99 -2.38
CA GLU A 30 13.86 15.08 -1.61
C GLU A 30 13.69 15.40 -0.12
N VAL A 31 13.68 14.37 0.72
CA VAL A 31 13.64 14.56 2.18
C VAL A 31 14.98 14.18 2.75
N LEU A 32 15.62 15.14 3.43
CA LEU A 32 16.95 14.99 3.98
C LEU A 32 16.88 14.83 5.50
N ASN A 33 17.76 13.99 6.05
CA ASN A 33 18.00 13.93 7.48
C ASN A 33 18.92 15.08 7.95
N THR A 34 19.20 15.13 9.24
CA THR A 34 20.09 16.15 9.85
C THR A 34 21.51 16.12 9.31
N SER A 35 21.95 14.99 8.74
CA SER A 35 23.25 14.82 8.10
C SER A 35 23.24 15.19 6.61
N GLY A 36 22.09 15.61 6.07
CA GLY A 36 21.92 15.92 4.64
C GLY A 36 21.80 14.69 3.74
N ALA A 37 21.62 13.49 4.30
CA ALA A 37 21.39 12.28 3.52
C ALA A 37 19.90 12.10 3.23
N GLU A 38 19.59 11.62 2.03
CA GLU A 38 18.23 11.35 1.59
C GLU A 38 17.59 10.23 2.42
N ILE A 39 16.34 10.45 2.83
CA ILE A 39 15.49 9.47 3.50
C ILE A 39 14.52 8.92 2.46
N GLU A 40 14.56 7.60 2.25
CA GLU A 40 13.60 6.91 1.41
C GLU A 40 12.24 6.79 2.11
N MET A 41 11.19 7.42 1.55
CA MET A 41 9.81 7.20 1.99
C MET A 41 9.22 5.94 1.33
N ARG A 42 9.68 4.75 1.76
CA ARG A 42 9.25 3.44 1.19
C ARG A 42 8.00 2.81 1.80
N GLU A 43 7.34 3.46 2.74
CA GLU A 43 6.34 2.78 3.58
C GLU A 43 4.97 2.54 2.91
N LEU A 44 4.64 3.23 1.80
CA LEU A 44 3.26 3.18 1.29
C LEU A 44 2.92 1.86 0.59
N ASP A 45 3.84 1.31 -0.21
CA ASP A 45 3.60 0.08 -0.93
C ASP A 45 3.67 -1.12 0.02
N GLU A 46 4.71 -1.19 0.88
CA GLU A 46 4.90 -2.32 1.78
C GLU A 46 3.77 -2.50 2.79
N ASP A 47 3.17 -1.43 3.31
CA ASP A 47 2.10 -1.53 4.29
C ASP A 47 0.79 -1.99 3.65
N ILE A 48 0.50 -1.60 2.41
CA ILE A 48 -0.65 -2.11 1.65
C ILE A 48 -0.47 -3.61 1.36
N PHE A 49 0.72 -4.01 0.90
CA PHE A 49 1.04 -5.42 0.64
C PHE A 49 1.00 -6.26 1.93
N ARG A 50 1.58 -5.79 3.03
CA ARG A 50 1.53 -6.46 4.35
C ARG A 50 0.11 -6.56 4.89
N THR A 51 -0.67 -5.49 4.81
CA THR A 51 -2.08 -5.49 5.25
C THR A 51 -2.92 -6.45 4.40
N ALA A 52 -2.69 -6.48 3.08
CA ALA A 52 -3.35 -7.41 2.18
C ALA A 52 -2.97 -8.86 2.52
N GLU A 53 -1.69 -9.16 2.77
CA GLU A 53 -1.22 -10.48 3.18
C GLU A 53 -1.81 -10.93 4.53
N GLU A 54 -1.86 -10.03 5.52
CA GLU A 54 -2.46 -10.28 6.84
C GLU A 54 -3.97 -10.56 6.75
N LEU A 55 -4.65 -9.98 5.77
CA LEU A 55 -6.06 -10.23 5.46
C LEU A 55 -6.28 -11.42 4.49
N GLY A 56 -5.21 -12.07 4.01
CA GLY A 56 -5.30 -13.15 3.02
C GLY A 56 -5.78 -12.70 1.63
N ILE A 57 -5.64 -11.41 1.32
CA ILE A 57 -5.99 -10.80 0.04
C ILE A 57 -4.82 -10.99 -0.93
N ASP A 58 -4.99 -11.92 -1.86
CA ASP A 58 -4.02 -12.15 -2.93
C ASP A 58 -4.20 -11.12 -4.06
N LEU A 59 -3.48 -10.00 -3.96
CA LEU A 59 -3.44 -8.95 -4.99
C LEU A 59 -2.77 -9.41 -6.30
N SER A 60 -2.17 -10.61 -6.35
CA SER A 60 -1.59 -11.19 -7.56
C SER A 60 -2.60 -11.95 -8.41
N ARG A 61 -3.77 -12.28 -7.83
CA ARG A 61 -4.83 -13.00 -8.53
C ARG A 61 -5.61 -12.04 -9.43
N PRO A 62 -5.71 -12.28 -10.74
CA PRO A 62 -6.69 -11.60 -11.57
C PRO A 62 -8.09 -11.91 -11.00
N GLU A 63 -8.74 -10.91 -10.40
CA GLU A 63 -10.13 -10.98 -9.89
C GLU A 63 -11.12 -11.48 -10.95
N ARG A 64 -10.75 -11.36 -12.24
CA ARG A 64 -11.48 -11.95 -13.35
C ARG A 64 -10.99 -13.38 -13.55
N GLY A 65 -11.75 -14.33 -13.01
CA GLY A 65 -11.64 -15.73 -13.44
C GLY A 65 -11.61 -15.78 -14.97
N SER A 66 -10.83 -16.69 -15.53
CA SER A 66 -10.84 -16.86 -16.99
C SER A 66 -12.27 -17.12 -17.46
N ASP A 67 -12.63 -16.67 -18.66
CA ASP A 67 -13.98 -16.89 -19.21
C ASP A 67 -14.37 -18.39 -19.17
N GLU A 68 -13.38 -19.30 -19.20
CA GLU A 68 -13.55 -20.74 -19.04
C GLU A 68 -13.94 -21.18 -17.61
N GLU A 69 -13.39 -20.57 -16.56
CA GLU A 69 -13.75 -20.88 -15.16
C GLU A 69 -15.16 -20.40 -14.81
N ASP A 70 -15.59 -19.27 -15.37
CA ASP A 70 -16.94 -18.75 -15.18
C ASP A 70 -17.98 -19.58 -15.95
N ALA A 71 -17.64 -20.05 -17.17
CA ALA A 71 -18.46 -20.98 -17.92
C ALA A 71 -18.64 -22.33 -17.20
N ARG A 72 -17.59 -22.86 -16.57
CA ARG A 72 -17.67 -24.09 -15.76
C ARG A 72 -18.59 -23.93 -14.55
N ARG A 73 -18.47 -22.82 -13.82
CA ARG A 73 -19.34 -22.53 -12.65
C ARG A 73 -20.80 -22.34 -13.03
N GLN A 74 -21.09 -21.83 -14.23
CA GLN A 74 -22.47 -21.75 -14.74
C GLN A 74 -23.01 -23.13 -15.13
N ALA A 75 -22.18 -23.99 -15.71
CA ALA A 75 -22.58 -25.34 -16.11
C ALA A 75 -22.90 -26.26 -14.92
N GLU A 76 -22.20 -26.10 -13.79
CA GLU A 76 -22.44 -26.90 -12.57
C GLU A 76 -23.66 -26.43 -11.76
N ARG A 77 -24.28 -25.31 -12.13
CA ARG A 77 -25.49 -24.76 -11.49
C ARG A 77 -26.80 -25.08 -12.24
N GLY A 78 -26.73 -25.82 -13.35
CA GLY A 78 -27.88 -26.35 -14.10
C GLY A 78 -28.12 -27.82 -13.82
#